data_AF-A0AAV2G0L4-F1
#
_entry.id   AF-A0AAV2G0L4-F1
#
_cell.length_a   1.000
_cell.length_b   1.000
_cell.length_c   1.000
_cell.angle_alpha   90.00
_cell.angle_beta   90.00
_cell.angle_gamma   90.00
#
_symmetry.space_group_name_H-M   'P 1'
#
loop_
_entity.id
_entity.type
_entity.pdbx_description
1 polymer ?
#
loop_
_entity_poly.entity_id
_entity_poly.type
_entity_poly.pdbx_seq_one_letter_code
_entity_poly.pdbx_strand_id
1 'polypeptide(L)'
;MDPEDYYGSHDDDYMIDVDDEPSDFVEEEDRKPNTAAFSTLSKEDIDRRQEDLIADVSTFLSVPRAVAIALLYKFKWDSDLAQENWFSDEEEMRRRYGLTAAPAPPLAAVNRNSHECKICYETFEIKNLASLSCGHYFCSTCWSRYIELSIDDGAGCLTLRCPEPNCPVLVCQSTVGALISDRRYAEKYARLLRRSYIEGKSGHKWCPAPDCETAVKFEVGEKSNYDVVCDCSHEFCWNCSEDAHRPLDCATVLRWIRKNSSDSENVNWVLANTKACPKCRHPIEKNQGCNHMVCKCRHHFCWMCLGDWKKHGQGSGGYYTCNSYEAKKAEGKLSEEDEKRQHAKRLVDRYAHYFERWAGNRTARKRAAADLEKLRAEHFPQLVYDYRLTYTELDCVVRAWMQIKECRRVLEWTYAYGYYLGEEEEEGGGGGGGRKKAKKDLFEFLQAEAETILEKLHNCAEKEISPFINAAAAGGGGEERVVEESERKEFFEYRLKLQGLTNTTGNSFERLVSGLENGLED
;
A
#
# COMPACT_ATOMS: atom_id res chain seq x y z
N MET A 1 -47.28 25.88 -22.29
CA MET A 1 -47.12 27.31 -22.59
C MET A 1 -46.95 27.99 -21.25
N ASP A 2 -45.72 28.38 -20.94
CA ASP A 2 -45.42 29.56 -20.11
C ASP A 2 -45.77 30.85 -20.89
N PRO A 3 -45.69 32.08 -20.32
CA PRO A 3 -45.26 32.49 -18.98
C PRO A 3 -46.46 33.01 -18.13
N GLU A 4 -46.44 33.87 -17.09
CA GLU A 4 -45.51 34.93 -16.61
C GLU A 4 -45.48 35.08 -15.07
N ASP A 5 -44.27 35.34 -14.56
CA ASP A 5 -43.78 35.94 -13.29
C ASP A 5 -44.72 36.32 -12.13
N TYR A 6 -44.29 35.95 -10.91
CA TYR A 6 -44.27 36.86 -9.75
C TYR A 6 -43.12 36.53 -8.79
N TYR A 7 -42.07 37.37 -8.77
CA TYR A 7 -41.00 37.30 -7.75
C TYR A 7 -41.44 38.07 -6.50
N GLY A 8 -41.18 37.48 -5.33
CA GLY A 8 -41.18 38.19 -4.05
C GLY A 8 -39.92 37.84 -3.26
N SER A 9 -39.09 38.83 -2.93
CA SER A 9 -38.05 38.67 -1.92
C SER A 9 -38.66 38.74 -0.53
N HIS A 10 -38.05 38.05 0.43
CA HIS A 10 -38.12 38.36 1.85
C HIS A 10 -36.68 38.41 2.34
N ASP A 11 -36.23 39.61 2.67
CA ASP A 11 -34.94 39.88 3.30
C ASP A 11 -35.17 39.81 4.82
N ASP A 12 -34.78 38.70 5.45
CA ASP A 12 -34.77 38.55 6.91
C ASP A 12 -33.35 38.78 7.44
N ASP A 13 -33.06 40.03 7.84
CA ASP A 13 -31.82 40.43 8.50
C ASP A 13 -31.70 39.78 9.90
N TYR A 14 -31.03 38.63 9.98
CA TYR A 14 -30.58 38.06 11.25
C TYR A 14 -29.25 38.69 11.68
N MET A 15 -29.35 39.84 12.35
CA MET A 15 -28.26 40.43 13.11
C MET A 15 -27.72 39.39 14.11
N ILE A 16 -26.41 39.15 14.08
CA ILE A 16 -25.69 38.46 15.15
C ILE A 16 -24.95 39.54 15.93
N ASP A 17 -25.43 39.83 17.14
CA ASP A 17 -24.74 40.73 18.07
C ASP A 17 -23.39 40.12 18.45
N VAL A 18 -22.30 40.89 18.29
CA VAL A 18 -20.93 40.47 18.60
C VAL A 18 -20.42 41.28 19.79
N ASP A 19 -20.97 40.98 20.97
CA ASP A 19 -20.53 41.52 22.25
C ASP A 19 -20.38 40.37 23.27
N ASP A 20 -19.16 39.84 23.39
CA ASP A 20 -18.66 39.23 24.63
C ASP A 20 -17.14 39.45 24.72
N GLU A 21 -16.64 39.76 25.93
CA GLU A 21 -15.23 40.12 26.15
C GLU A 21 -14.33 38.90 26.43
N PRO A 22 -13.00 38.99 26.25
CA PRO A 22 -12.12 37.82 26.25
C PRO A 22 -11.92 37.21 27.65
N SER A 23 -12.79 36.26 28.00
CA SER A 23 -12.74 35.46 29.23
C SER A 23 -11.74 34.30 29.13
N ASP A 24 -10.62 34.44 29.85
CA ASP A 24 -9.63 33.41 30.21
C ASP A 24 -8.97 32.56 29.10
N PHE A 25 -7.63 32.68 29.03
CA PHE A 25 -6.77 31.71 28.37
C PHE A 25 -6.93 30.34 29.04
N VAL A 26 -7.70 29.44 28.44
CA VAL A 26 -7.53 28.00 28.66
C VAL A 26 -6.21 27.62 28.00
N GLU A 27 -5.19 27.30 28.80
CA GLU A 27 -3.94 26.75 28.26
C GLU A 27 -4.28 25.48 27.46
N GLU A 28 -3.84 25.40 26.19
CA GLU A 28 -3.86 24.13 25.47
C GLU A 28 -2.91 23.17 26.21
N GLU A 29 -3.46 22.30 27.07
CA GLU A 29 -2.74 21.12 27.52
C GLU A 29 -2.33 20.34 26.27
N ASP A 30 -1.02 20.38 25.96
CA ASP A 30 -0.37 19.59 24.93
C ASP A 30 -0.95 18.17 24.97
N ARG A 31 -1.85 17.86 24.03
CA ARG A 31 -2.57 16.59 23.99
C ARG A 31 -1.64 15.53 23.42
N LYS A 32 -0.62 15.21 24.21
CA LYS A 32 0.56 14.41 23.86
C LYS A 32 0.13 13.24 22.99
N PRO A 33 0.64 13.12 21.75
CA PRO A 33 0.25 12.03 20.88
C PRO A 33 0.50 10.71 21.61
N ASN A 34 -0.55 9.89 21.70
CA ASN A 34 -0.59 8.64 22.44
C ASN A 34 0.71 7.86 22.26
N THR A 35 1.50 7.71 23.33
CA THR A 35 2.93 7.38 23.27
C THR A 35 3.17 6.21 22.34
N ALA A 36 3.84 6.47 21.21
CA ALA A 36 3.88 5.54 20.10
C ALA A 36 4.39 4.17 20.54
N ALA A 37 3.60 3.12 20.27
CA ALA A 37 3.94 1.73 20.59
C ALA A 37 5.05 1.17 19.66
N PHE A 38 5.88 2.04 19.09
CA PHE A 38 6.92 1.70 18.14
C PHE A 38 8.03 2.76 18.11
N SER A 39 9.21 2.34 17.63
CA SER A 39 10.34 3.22 17.34
C SER A 39 10.96 2.82 16.00
N THR A 40 11.32 3.79 15.17
CA THR A 40 12.09 3.56 13.94
C THR A 40 13.56 3.28 14.22
N LEU A 41 14.23 2.64 13.26
CA LEU A 41 15.65 2.31 13.25
C LEU A 41 16.23 2.67 11.90
N SER A 42 17.12 3.68 11.87
CA SER A 42 17.77 4.12 10.65
C SER A 42 18.65 3.03 10.03
N LYS A 43 18.95 3.16 8.74
CA LYS A 43 19.89 2.28 8.03
C LYS A 43 21.24 2.21 8.76
N GLU A 44 21.72 3.34 9.22
CA GLU A 44 23.02 3.55 9.88
C GLU A 44 23.05 2.94 11.29
N ASP A 45 21.93 2.99 12.03
CA ASP A 45 21.80 2.32 13.32
C ASP A 45 21.70 0.80 13.16
N ILE A 46 21.11 0.32 12.07
CA ILE A 46 21.04 -1.11 11.77
C ILE A 46 22.43 -1.64 11.35
N ASP A 47 23.18 -0.94 10.49
CA ASP A 47 24.58 -1.29 10.17
C ASP A 47 25.42 -1.38 11.44
N ARG A 48 25.37 -0.35 12.29
CA ARG A 48 26.17 -0.26 13.51
C ARG A 48 25.88 -1.44 14.44
N ARG A 49 24.60 -1.63 14.82
CA ARG A 49 24.17 -2.73 15.72
C ARG A 49 24.36 -4.12 15.10
N GLN A 50 24.44 -4.23 13.78
CA GLN A 50 24.79 -5.49 13.11
C GLN A 50 26.30 -5.73 13.20
N GLU A 51 27.14 -4.74 12.92
CA GLU A 51 28.60 -4.89 12.96
C GLU A 51 29.13 -5.04 14.38
N ASP A 52 28.60 -4.29 15.35
CA ASP A 52 28.92 -4.43 16.77
C ASP A 52 28.70 -5.89 17.22
N LEU A 53 27.53 -6.45 16.92
CA LEU A 53 27.18 -7.84 17.27
C LEU A 53 28.03 -8.89 16.53
N ILE A 54 28.43 -8.60 15.29
CA ILE A 54 29.38 -9.44 14.54
C ILE A 54 30.77 -9.40 15.18
N ALA A 55 31.25 -8.22 15.58
CA ALA A 55 32.55 -8.03 16.20
C ALA A 55 32.61 -8.69 17.59
N ASP A 56 31.57 -8.54 18.40
CA ASP A 56 31.44 -9.17 19.70
C ASP A 56 31.48 -10.70 19.58
N VAL A 57 30.63 -11.30 18.73
CA VAL A 57 30.61 -12.77 18.54
C VAL A 57 31.90 -13.29 17.88
N SER A 58 32.49 -12.54 16.95
CA SER A 58 33.77 -12.90 16.33
C SER A 58 34.92 -12.90 17.35
N THR A 59 34.93 -11.94 18.27
CA THR A 59 35.93 -11.81 19.33
C THR A 59 35.71 -12.87 20.42
N PHE A 60 34.49 -12.99 20.93
CA PHE A 60 34.14 -13.88 22.04
C PHE A 60 34.30 -15.35 21.70
N LEU A 61 33.88 -15.77 20.50
CA LEU A 61 34.12 -17.14 20.01
C LEU A 61 35.52 -17.33 19.40
N SER A 62 36.32 -16.27 19.28
CA SER A 62 37.63 -16.26 18.60
C SER A 62 37.59 -16.84 17.17
N VAL A 63 36.48 -16.60 16.45
CA VAL A 63 36.27 -17.07 15.06
C VAL A 63 36.44 -15.93 14.06
N PRO A 64 36.84 -16.19 12.80
CA PRO A 64 36.85 -15.17 11.75
C PRO A 64 35.47 -14.53 11.54
N ARG A 65 35.43 -13.22 11.22
CA ARG A 65 34.20 -12.44 10.99
C ARG A 65 33.17 -13.14 10.07
N ALA A 66 33.65 -13.79 9.01
CA ALA A 66 32.80 -14.50 8.05
C ALA A 66 32.15 -15.80 8.62
N VAL A 67 32.72 -16.36 9.70
CA VAL A 67 32.12 -17.46 10.48
C VAL A 67 31.11 -16.90 11.49
N ALA A 68 31.43 -15.80 12.18
CA ALA A 68 30.51 -15.13 13.10
C ALA A 68 29.19 -14.71 12.40
N ILE A 69 29.28 -14.13 11.20
CA ILE A 69 28.12 -13.83 10.34
C ILE A 69 27.28 -15.09 10.06
N ALA A 70 27.93 -16.19 9.71
CA ALA A 70 27.24 -17.43 9.36
C ALA A 70 26.52 -18.05 10.57
N LEU A 71 27.13 -18.00 11.76
CA LEU A 71 26.51 -18.43 13.02
C LEU A 71 25.31 -17.55 13.36
N LEU A 72 25.51 -16.23 13.45
CA LEU A 72 24.45 -15.25 13.74
C LEU A 72 23.26 -15.40 12.79
N TYR A 73 23.49 -15.47 11.48
CA TYR A 73 22.42 -15.70 10.50
C TYR A 73 21.64 -16.99 10.78
N LYS A 74 22.33 -18.10 11.10
CA LYS A 74 21.68 -19.40 11.35
C LYS A 74 20.84 -19.42 12.63
N PHE A 75 21.21 -18.64 13.65
CA PHE A 75 20.44 -18.45 14.88
C PHE A 75 19.61 -17.16 14.87
N LYS A 76 19.26 -16.62 13.70
CA LYS A 76 18.38 -15.44 13.55
C LYS A 76 18.84 -14.18 14.29
N TRP A 77 20.16 -14.03 14.46
CA TRP A 77 20.82 -12.93 15.17
C TRP A 77 20.52 -12.88 16.67
N ASP A 78 20.17 -14.03 17.24
CA ASP A 78 20.33 -14.37 18.65
C ASP A 78 21.80 -14.71 18.92
N SER A 79 22.47 -13.90 19.74
CA SER A 79 23.88 -14.10 20.12
C SER A 79 24.07 -15.28 21.05
N ASP A 80 23.12 -15.48 21.96
CA ASP A 80 23.30 -16.29 23.15
C ASP A 80 23.07 -17.75 22.75
N LEU A 81 22.01 -18.00 21.98
CA LEU A 81 21.75 -19.28 21.32
C LEU A 81 22.91 -19.67 20.37
N ALA A 82 23.51 -18.70 19.67
CA ALA A 82 24.65 -18.96 18.79
C ALA A 82 25.91 -19.38 19.57
N GLN A 83 26.16 -18.76 20.72
CA GLN A 83 27.27 -19.09 21.62
C GLN A 83 27.05 -20.45 22.31
N GLU A 84 25.87 -20.70 22.86
CA GLU A 84 25.50 -21.98 23.50
C GLU A 84 25.70 -23.16 22.55
N ASN A 85 25.22 -23.05 21.31
CA ASN A 85 25.38 -24.11 20.31
C ASN A 85 26.84 -24.29 19.88
N TRP A 86 27.62 -23.21 19.80
CA TRP A 86 29.06 -23.28 19.47
C TRP A 86 29.87 -23.99 20.56
N PHE A 87 29.66 -23.64 21.82
CA PHE A 87 30.38 -24.28 22.94
C PHE A 87 29.89 -25.71 23.24
N SER A 88 28.69 -26.09 22.79
CA SER A 88 28.16 -27.45 22.97
C SER A 88 28.83 -28.49 22.07
N ASP A 89 29.02 -28.19 20.77
CA ASP A 89 29.76 -29.04 19.83
C ASP A 89 30.26 -28.22 18.63
N GLU A 90 31.45 -27.62 18.76
CA GLU A 90 32.11 -26.86 17.69
C GLU A 90 32.30 -27.73 16.42
N GLU A 91 32.60 -29.03 16.55
CA GLU A 91 32.85 -29.86 15.38
C GLU A 91 31.58 -30.12 14.56
N GLU A 92 30.45 -30.46 15.20
CA GLU A 92 29.17 -30.58 14.52
C GLU A 92 28.71 -29.24 13.95
N MET A 93 28.89 -28.13 14.69
CA MET A 93 28.60 -26.80 14.18
C MET A 93 29.39 -26.48 12.90
N ARG A 94 30.69 -26.79 12.86
CA ARG A 94 31.51 -26.64 11.65
C ARG A 94 31.08 -27.58 10.52
N ARG A 95 30.82 -28.86 10.84
CA ARG A 95 30.43 -29.93 9.90
C ARG A 95 29.10 -29.64 9.22
N ARG A 96 28.07 -29.31 10.01
CA ARG A 96 26.68 -29.07 9.59
C ARG A 96 26.51 -27.82 8.75
N TYR A 97 27.20 -26.74 9.13
CA TYR A 97 27.07 -25.43 8.47
C TYR A 97 28.20 -25.11 7.49
N GLY A 98 29.20 -25.99 7.35
CA GLY A 98 30.28 -25.84 6.36
C GLY A 98 31.37 -24.83 6.75
N LEU A 99 31.56 -24.61 8.06
CA LEU A 99 32.40 -23.54 8.65
C LEU A 99 33.84 -24.00 8.86
N THR A 100 34.52 -24.35 7.77
CA THR A 100 35.91 -24.84 7.77
C THR A 100 36.90 -23.77 8.24
N ALA A 101 37.79 -24.11 9.18
CA ALA A 101 38.87 -23.22 9.62
C ALA A 101 40.09 -23.19 8.68
N ALA A 102 40.27 -24.21 7.84
CA ALA A 102 41.43 -24.33 6.96
C ALA A 102 41.33 -23.45 5.70
N PRO A 103 42.43 -22.85 5.22
CA PRO A 103 42.48 -22.25 3.89
C PRO A 103 42.33 -23.33 2.80
N ALA A 104 42.07 -22.92 1.55
CA ALA A 104 42.09 -23.82 0.41
C ALA A 104 43.44 -24.55 0.30
N PRO A 105 43.45 -25.88 0.07
CA PRO A 105 44.70 -26.63 -0.08
C PRO A 105 45.49 -26.11 -1.30
N PRO A 106 46.81 -25.83 -1.18
CA PRO A 106 47.57 -25.28 -2.28
C PRO A 106 47.59 -26.22 -3.50
N LEU A 107 47.20 -25.70 -4.67
CA LEU A 107 47.26 -26.42 -5.94
C LEU A 107 48.68 -26.86 -6.34
N ALA A 108 49.72 -26.35 -5.66
CA ALA A 108 51.12 -26.75 -5.83
C ALA A 108 51.40 -28.25 -5.60
N ALA A 109 50.48 -28.99 -4.98
CA ALA A 109 50.55 -30.46 -4.93
C ALA A 109 50.19 -31.15 -6.27
N VAL A 110 49.57 -30.44 -7.21
CA VAL A 110 49.18 -30.93 -8.54
C VAL A 110 50.16 -30.38 -9.57
N ASN A 111 50.98 -31.24 -10.15
CA ASN A 111 52.10 -30.87 -11.03
C ASN A 111 51.63 -30.52 -12.47
N ARG A 112 50.73 -29.52 -12.59
CA ARG A 112 50.12 -29.03 -13.84
C ARG A 112 49.86 -27.52 -13.75
N ASN A 113 50.16 -26.77 -14.80
CA ASN A 113 49.93 -25.31 -14.83
C ASN A 113 48.46 -24.91 -15.09
N SER A 114 47.61 -25.88 -15.42
CA SER A 114 46.20 -25.69 -15.78
C SER A 114 45.30 -26.80 -15.25
N HIS A 115 44.01 -26.50 -15.10
CA HIS A 115 42.97 -27.41 -14.63
C HIS A 115 41.62 -27.06 -15.30
N GLU A 116 40.75 -28.06 -15.42
CA GLU A 116 39.43 -27.94 -16.06
C GLU A 116 38.38 -27.39 -15.08
N CYS A 117 37.48 -26.53 -15.56
CA CYS A 117 36.34 -26.05 -14.77
C CYS A 117 35.14 -27.00 -14.96
N LYS A 118 34.71 -27.70 -13.90
CA LYS A 118 33.58 -28.67 -13.95
C LYS A 118 32.22 -28.10 -14.35
N ILE A 119 32.07 -26.78 -14.50
CA ILE A 119 30.80 -26.12 -14.87
C ILE A 119 30.75 -25.83 -16.38
N CYS A 120 31.80 -25.24 -16.96
CA CYS A 120 31.86 -24.94 -18.40
C CYS A 120 32.70 -25.93 -19.23
N TYR A 121 33.43 -26.84 -18.59
CA TYR A 121 34.33 -27.83 -19.20
C TYR A 121 35.51 -27.22 -20.00
N GLU A 122 35.79 -25.93 -19.80
CA GLU A 122 36.98 -25.26 -20.34
C GLU A 122 38.18 -25.43 -19.40
N THR A 123 39.39 -25.44 -19.98
CA THR A 123 40.66 -25.53 -19.23
C THR A 123 41.27 -24.15 -19.02
N PHE A 124 41.62 -23.83 -17.78
CA PHE A 124 42.19 -22.53 -17.38
C PHE A 124 43.55 -22.69 -16.71
N GLU A 125 44.39 -21.66 -16.82
CA GLU A 125 45.54 -21.49 -15.91
C GLU A 125 45.07 -21.42 -14.45
N ILE A 126 45.87 -21.95 -13.52
CA ILE A 126 45.55 -21.98 -12.08
C ILE A 126 45.16 -20.59 -11.53
N LYS A 127 45.81 -19.52 -12.00
CA LYS A 127 45.54 -18.13 -11.55
C LYS A 127 44.12 -17.61 -11.89
N ASN A 128 43.42 -18.28 -12.81
CA ASN A 128 42.07 -17.93 -13.28
C ASN A 128 40.99 -18.86 -12.66
N LEU A 129 41.37 -19.71 -11.70
CA LEU A 129 40.51 -20.63 -10.97
C LEU A 129 40.45 -20.21 -9.49
N ALA A 130 39.30 -20.41 -8.86
CA ALA A 130 39.13 -20.25 -7.42
C ALA A 130 38.52 -21.51 -6.80
N SER A 131 38.78 -21.71 -5.50
CA SER A 131 38.24 -22.79 -4.69
C SER A 131 37.97 -22.32 -3.27
N LEU A 132 37.07 -23.04 -2.59
CA LEU A 132 36.94 -22.95 -1.13
C LEU A 132 37.93 -23.92 -0.47
N SER A 133 37.91 -23.99 0.86
CA SER A 133 38.61 -25.00 1.68
C SER A 133 38.43 -26.46 1.22
N CYS A 134 37.34 -26.79 0.53
CA CYS A 134 37.10 -28.11 -0.06
C CYS A 134 37.98 -28.47 -1.26
N GLY A 135 38.73 -27.52 -1.84
CA GLY A 135 39.60 -27.80 -2.99
C GLY A 135 38.88 -28.10 -4.31
N HIS A 136 37.59 -27.71 -4.43
CA HIS A 136 36.86 -27.80 -5.70
C HIS A 136 37.09 -26.51 -6.52
N TYR A 137 37.68 -26.67 -7.71
CA TYR A 137 38.10 -25.56 -8.57
C TYR A 137 37.12 -25.28 -9.69
N PHE A 138 36.75 -23.99 -9.83
CA PHE A 138 35.95 -23.47 -10.92
C PHE A 138 36.55 -22.14 -11.39
N CYS A 139 36.34 -21.76 -12.65
CA CYS A 139 36.84 -20.48 -13.16
C CYS A 139 36.04 -19.30 -12.60
N SER A 140 36.68 -18.13 -12.53
CA SER A 140 36.07 -16.93 -11.94
C SER A 140 34.70 -16.62 -12.54
N THR A 141 34.53 -16.72 -13.87
CA THR A 141 33.26 -16.48 -14.57
C THR A 141 32.13 -17.41 -14.11
N CYS A 142 32.42 -18.69 -13.83
CA CYS A 142 31.42 -19.62 -13.30
C CYS A 142 31.11 -19.34 -11.83
N TRP A 143 32.12 -18.96 -11.03
CA TRP A 143 31.92 -18.56 -9.64
C TRP A 143 31.07 -17.30 -9.51
N SER A 144 31.42 -16.21 -10.21
CA SER A 144 30.68 -14.96 -10.19
C SER A 144 29.23 -15.22 -10.60
N ARG A 145 28.99 -15.84 -11.76
CA ARG A 145 27.63 -16.13 -12.25
C ARG A 145 26.80 -17.01 -11.29
N TYR A 146 27.41 -17.98 -10.62
CA TYR A 146 26.73 -18.83 -9.63
C TYR A 146 26.30 -18.03 -8.40
N ILE A 147 27.17 -17.15 -7.91
CA ILE A 147 26.89 -16.28 -6.76
C ILE A 147 25.89 -15.19 -7.13
N GLU A 148 26.02 -14.57 -8.31
CA GLU A 148 25.11 -13.57 -8.88
C GLU A 148 23.67 -14.10 -9.00
N LEU A 149 23.49 -15.27 -9.62
CA LEU A 149 22.17 -15.92 -9.72
C LEU A 149 21.57 -16.20 -8.34
N SER A 150 22.37 -16.70 -7.39
CA SER A 150 21.87 -16.93 -6.02
C SER A 150 21.52 -15.63 -5.29
N ILE A 151 22.20 -14.51 -5.56
CA ILE A 151 21.87 -13.18 -5.04
C ILE A 151 20.57 -12.67 -5.69
N ASP A 152 20.32 -13.01 -6.96
CA ASP A 152 19.08 -12.67 -7.65
C ASP A 152 17.87 -13.46 -7.14
N ASP A 153 18.04 -14.75 -6.83
CA ASP A 153 17.05 -15.58 -6.12
C ASP A 153 16.79 -15.10 -4.66
N GLY A 154 17.66 -14.26 -4.11
CA GLY A 154 17.46 -13.53 -2.84
C GLY A 154 18.22 -14.11 -1.65
N ALA A 155 17.61 -14.04 -0.46
CA ALA A 155 18.30 -14.25 0.83
C ALA A 155 18.93 -15.66 1.01
N GLY A 156 18.61 -16.62 0.15
CA GLY A 156 19.29 -17.92 0.09
C GLY A 156 20.81 -17.80 -0.13
N CYS A 157 21.28 -16.72 -0.78
CA CYS A 157 22.71 -16.45 -1.01
C CYS A 157 23.55 -16.38 0.28
N LEU A 158 22.93 -16.05 1.42
CA LEU A 158 23.57 -16.00 2.74
C LEU A 158 23.89 -17.40 3.28
N THR A 159 23.42 -18.45 2.61
CA THR A 159 23.61 -19.86 2.95
C THR A 159 24.21 -20.69 1.82
N LEU A 160 24.62 -20.03 0.73
CA LEU A 160 25.09 -20.64 -0.51
C LEU A 160 26.28 -21.59 -0.25
N ARG A 161 26.25 -22.76 -0.88
CA ARG A 161 27.31 -23.78 -0.77
C ARG A 161 28.17 -23.82 -2.02
N CYS A 162 29.31 -24.51 -1.93
CA CYS A 162 30.16 -24.85 -3.07
C CYS A 162 29.33 -25.45 -4.24
N PRO A 163 29.60 -25.10 -5.52
CA PRO A 163 28.90 -25.66 -6.68
C PRO A 163 29.05 -27.18 -6.88
N GLU A 164 30.02 -27.83 -6.21
CA GLU A 164 30.21 -29.27 -6.32
C GLU A 164 29.04 -30.02 -5.63
N PRO A 165 28.37 -30.98 -6.30
CA PRO A 165 27.28 -31.74 -5.72
C PRO A 165 27.62 -32.36 -4.36
N ASN A 166 26.71 -32.20 -3.39
CA ASN A 166 26.83 -32.65 -2.00
C ASN A 166 27.96 -32.01 -1.17
N CYS A 167 28.72 -31.04 -1.68
CA CYS A 167 29.73 -30.34 -0.89
C CYS A 167 29.06 -29.44 0.19
N PRO A 168 29.37 -29.60 1.49
CA PRO A 168 28.71 -28.85 2.55
C PRO A 168 29.28 -27.44 2.77
N VAL A 169 30.47 -27.14 2.22
CA VAL A 169 31.24 -25.91 2.52
C VAL A 169 30.51 -24.66 2.06
N LEU A 170 30.43 -23.68 2.96
CA LEU A 170 29.74 -22.41 2.78
C LEU A 170 30.57 -21.43 1.93
N VAL A 171 29.91 -20.76 0.98
CA VAL A 171 30.41 -19.56 0.31
C VAL A 171 30.19 -18.38 1.27
N CYS A 172 31.16 -18.12 2.15
CA CYS A 172 31.03 -17.11 3.18
C CYS A 172 31.21 -15.67 2.63
N GLN A 173 30.85 -14.66 3.43
CA GLN A 173 30.80 -13.26 2.99
C GLN A 173 32.14 -12.74 2.42
N SER A 174 33.29 -13.17 2.95
CA SER A 174 34.60 -12.82 2.42
C SER A 174 34.89 -13.46 1.06
N THR A 175 34.34 -14.65 0.79
CA THR A 175 34.44 -15.28 -0.53
C THR A 175 33.56 -14.55 -1.55
N VAL A 176 32.35 -14.16 -1.17
CA VAL A 176 31.48 -13.36 -2.04
C VAL A 176 32.16 -12.04 -2.44
N GLY A 177 32.73 -11.32 -1.47
CA GLY A 177 33.48 -10.09 -1.71
C GLY A 177 34.78 -10.25 -2.52
N ALA A 178 35.30 -11.48 -2.66
CA ALA A 178 36.48 -11.78 -3.47
C ALA A 178 36.16 -12.28 -4.89
N LEU A 179 34.93 -12.77 -5.13
CA LEU A 179 34.51 -13.38 -6.41
C LEU A 179 33.46 -12.55 -7.17
N ILE A 180 32.88 -11.52 -6.55
CA ILE A 180 31.97 -10.56 -7.18
C ILE A 180 32.72 -9.26 -7.49
N SER A 181 32.83 -8.92 -8.78
CA SER A 181 33.47 -7.68 -9.26
C SER A 181 32.48 -6.57 -9.61
N ASP A 182 31.22 -6.90 -9.92
CA ASP A 182 30.16 -5.91 -10.13
C ASP A 182 29.59 -5.44 -8.78
N ARG A 183 29.82 -4.15 -8.49
CA ARG A 183 29.37 -3.47 -7.27
C ARG A 183 27.88 -3.68 -6.99
N ARG A 184 27.03 -3.79 -8.01
CA ARG A 184 25.57 -3.94 -7.86
C ARG A 184 25.19 -5.23 -7.12
N TYR A 185 25.88 -6.34 -7.40
CA TYR A 185 25.65 -7.60 -6.67
C TYR A 185 26.27 -7.58 -5.28
N ALA A 186 27.41 -6.92 -5.09
CA ALA A 186 28.00 -6.72 -3.76
C ALA A 186 27.07 -5.90 -2.85
N GLU A 187 26.47 -4.82 -3.38
CA GLU A 187 25.47 -3.99 -2.70
C GLU A 187 24.18 -4.78 -2.44
N LYS A 188 23.68 -5.55 -3.41
CA LYS A 188 22.51 -6.42 -3.22
C LYS A 188 22.74 -7.50 -2.15
N TYR A 189 23.92 -8.13 -2.11
CA TYR A 189 24.30 -9.07 -1.06
C TYR A 189 24.41 -8.39 0.32
N ALA A 190 25.06 -7.23 0.39
CA ALA A 190 25.17 -6.46 1.64
C ALA A 190 23.78 -6.05 2.18
N ARG A 191 22.87 -5.63 1.29
CA ARG A 191 21.47 -5.36 1.63
C ARG A 191 20.73 -6.61 2.11
N LEU A 192 20.91 -7.78 1.47
CA LEU A 192 20.31 -9.03 1.93
C LEU A 192 20.85 -9.44 3.32
N LEU A 193 22.16 -9.30 3.56
CA LEU A 193 22.77 -9.57 4.85
C LEU A 193 22.21 -8.64 5.95
N ARG A 194 22.12 -7.34 5.69
CA ARG A 194 21.44 -6.36 6.56
C ARG A 194 20.00 -6.75 6.83
N ARG A 195 19.25 -7.12 5.78
CA ARG A 195 17.83 -7.48 5.89
C ARG A 195 17.59 -8.63 6.86
N SER A 196 18.47 -9.63 6.85
CA SER A 196 18.38 -10.78 7.75
C SER A 196 18.50 -10.43 9.25
N TYR A 197 19.16 -9.33 9.63
CA TYR A 197 19.31 -8.91 11.03
C TYR A 197 17.98 -8.48 11.66
N ILE A 198 17.16 -7.76 10.89
CA ILE A 198 15.81 -7.36 11.30
C ILE A 198 14.82 -8.52 11.12
N GLU A 199 14.92 -9.26 10.02
CA GLU A 199 14.02 -10.41 9.72
C GLU A 199 14.23 -11.60 10.68
N GLY A 200 15.36 -11.64 11.39
CA GLY A 200 15.61 -12.60 12.47
C GLY A 200 14.98 -12.23 13.82
N LYS A 201 14.82 -10.93 14.11
CA LYS A 201 14.47 -10.44 15.45
C LYS A 201 12.95 -10.29 15.64
N SER A 202 12.43 -10.89 16.71
CA SER A 202 11.05 -10.68 17.16
C SER A 202 10.79 -9.20 17.46
N GLY A 203 9.58 -8.72 17.18
CA GLY A 203 9.21 -7.32 17.41
C GLY A 203 9.86 -6.32 16.42
N HIS A 204 10.52 -6.80 15.36
CA HIS A 204 11.14 -5.96 14.33
C HIS A 204 10.60 -6.31 12.93
N LYS A 205 10.35 -5.30 12.08
CA LYS A 205 9.98 -5.45 10.66
C LYS A 205 10.62 -4.35 9.82
N TRP A 206 10.90 -4.64 8.56
CA TRP A 206 11.26 -3.62 7.57
C TRP A 206 10.05 -2.75 7.21
N CYS A 207 10.30 -1.47 6.88
CA CYS A 207 9.33 -0.68 6.14
C CYS A 207 9.01 -1.36 4.79
N PRO A 208 7.73 -1.50 4.39
CA PRO A 208 7.35 -2.07 3.09
C PRO A 208 7.44 -1.06 1.92
N ALA A 209 7.80 0.21 2.17
CA ALA A 209 7.99 1.20 1.11
C ALA A 209 9.15 0.82 0.16
N PRO A 210 8.99 1.00 -1.17
CA PRO A 210 10.09 0.85 -2.13
C PRO A 210 11.32 1.67 -1.73
N ASP A 211 12.50 1.07 -1.89
CA ASP A 211 13.83 1.64 -1.63
C ASP A 211 14.07 2.19 -0.21
N CYS A 212 13.16 1.94 0.74
CA CYS A 212 13.36 2.27 2.15
C CYS A 212 14.23 1.22 2.86
N GLU A 213 15.29 1.68 3.53
CA GLU A 213 16.18 0.84 4.37
C GLU A 213 16.07 1.16 5.87
N THR A 214 14.91 1.66 6.29
CA THR A 214 14.51 1.85 7.70
C THR A 214 13.70 0.64 8.20
N ALA A 215 13.91 0.24 9.44
CA ALA A 215 13.07 -0.75 10.13
C ALA A 215 12.24 -0.11 11.24
N VAL A 216 11.16 -0.76 11.63
CA VAL A 216 10.34 -0.42 12.80
C VAL A 216 10.52 -1.52 13.85
N LYS A 217 10.75 -1.12 15.10
CA LYS A 217 10.58 -1.94 16.30
C LYS A 217 9.21 -1.63 16.89
N PHE A 218 8.40 -2.63 17.19
CA PHE A 218 7.09 -2.47 17.84
C PHE A 218 7.11 -3.06 19.25
N GLU A 219 6.48 -2.36 20.19
CA GLU A 219 6.32 -2.76 21.58
C GLU A 219 4.85 -3.15 21.81
N VAL A 220 4.60 -4.36 22.30
CA VAL A 220 3.25 -4.92 22.37
C VAL A 220 2.49 -4.31 23.55
N GLY A 221 1.80 -3.20 23.28
CA GLY A 221 0.87 -2.56 24.22
C GLY A 221 -0.49 -3.27 24.29
N GLU A 222 -1.25 -2.97 25.35
CA GLU A 222 -2.59 -3.54 25.59
C GLU A 222 -3.69 -3.03 24.64
N LYS A 223 -3.42 -1.96 23.87
CA LYS A 223 -4.40 -1.31 22.97
C LYS A 223 -4.10 -1.61 21.51
N SER A 224 -5.13 -2.00 20.77
CA SER A 224 -5.06 -2.67 19.47
C SER A 224 -4.84 -1.77 18.24
N ASN A 225 -4.15 -0.64 18.37
CA ASN A 225 -3.70 0.09 17.20
C ASN A 225 -2.35 -0.47 16.71
N TYR A 226 -2.34 -0.95 15.48
CA TYR A 226 -1.15 -1.50 14.81
C TYR A 226 -0.59 -0.57 13.74
N ASP A 227 -1.23 0.55 13.42
CA ASP A 227 -0.70 1.46 12.39
C ASP A 227 0.58 2.16 12.88
N VAL A 228 1.63 2.08 12.07
CA VAL A 228 2.95 2.67 12.35
C VAL A 228 3.36 3.61 11.23
N VAL A 229 4.18 4.61 11.57
CA VAL A 229 4.72 5.60 10.64
C VAL A 229 6.24 5.44 10.58
N CYS A 230 6.78 5.23 9.37
CA CYS A 230 8.21 5.19 9.13
C CYS A 230 8.78 6.60 8.94
N ASP A 231 10.07 6.83 9.23
CA ASP A 231 10.76 8.12 9.00
C ASP A 231 10.64 8.59 7.53
N CYS A 232 10.53 7.65 6.58
CA CYS A 232 10.25 7.94 5.17
C CYS A 232 8.79 8.37 4.89
N SER A 233 8.04 8.75 5.92
CA SER A 233 6.61 9.13 5.89
C SER A 233 5.66 8.09 5.28
N HIS A 234 6.06 6.82 5.27
CA HIS A 234 5.21 5.70 4.87
C HIS A 234 4.46 5.13 6.07
N GLU A 235 3.16 4.92 5.91
CA GLU A 235 2.23 4.47 6.94
C GLU A 235 1.77 3.05 6.60
N PHE A 236 1.95 2.11 7.53
CA PHE A 236 1.55 0.71 7.31
C PHE A 236 1.07 0.07 8.61
N CYS A 237 0.19 -0.92 8.51
CA CYS A 237 -0.20 -1.72 9.66
C CYS A 237 0.91 -2.69 10.03
N TRP A 238 1.44 -2.57 11.25
CA TRP A 238 2.44 -3.47 11.81
C TRP A 238 2.07 -4.95 11.69
N ASN A 239 0.81 -5.30 11.92
CA ASN A 239 0.36 -6.69 11.99
C ASN A 239 0.39 -7.36 10.60
N CYS A 240 -0.45 -6.89 9.68
CA CYS A 240 -0.60 -7.47 8.34
C CYS A 240 0.40 -6.97 7.28
N SER A 241 1.08 -5.84 7.53
CA SER A 241 1.99 -5.16 6.60
C SER A 241 1.36 -4.61 5.30
N GLU A 242 0.03 -4.44 5.30
CA GLU A 242 -0.69 -3.57 4.34
C GLU A 242 -0.59 -2.08 4.73
N ASP A 243 -1.01 -1.20 3.83
CA ASP A 243 -1.19 0.24 4.06
C ASP A 243 -2.05 0.54 5.31
N ALA A 244 -1.71 1.59 6.08
CA ALA A 244 -2.28 1.84 7.41
C ALA A 244 -3.82 1.97 7.39
N HIS A 245 -4.51 1.28 8.30
CA HIS A 245 -5.91 0.92 8.11
C HIS A 245 -6.88 1.03 9.32
N ARG A 246 -6.52 1.68 10.44
CA ARG A 246 -7.50 2.13 11.46
C ARG A 246 -8.63 2.90 10.76
N PRO A 247 -9.92 2.61 10.99
CA PRO A 247 -10.48 1.75 12.06
C PRO A 247 -10.70 0.27 11.71
N LEU A 248 -10.41 -0.18 10.49
CA LEU A 248 -10.70 -1.57 10.09
C LEU A 248 -9.72 -2.55 10.71
N ASP A 249 -10.20 -3.79 10.92
CA ASP A 249 -9.36 -4.91 11.33
C ASP A 249 -8.59 -5.52 10.14
N CYS A 250 -7.48 -6.19 10.46
CA CYS A 250 -6.60 -6.80 9.44
C CYS A 250 -7.29 -7.91 8.63
N ALA A 251 -8.29 -8.62 9.16
CA ALA A 251 -8.96 -9.70 8.44
C ALA A 251 -9.94 -9.17 7.40
N THR A 252 -10.67 -8.08 7.68
CA THR A 252 -11.50 -7.35 6.71
C THR A 252 -10.63 -6.73 5.60
N VAL A 253 -9.51 -6.10 5.97
CA VAL A 253 -8.54 -5.54 5.01
C VAL A 253 -7.95 -6.62 4.10
N LEU A 254 -7.44 -7.72 4.65
CA LEU A 254 -6.91 -8.84 3.86
C LEU A 254 -7.99 -9.54 3.02
N ARG A 255 -9.27 -9.50 3.43
CA ARG A 255 -10.41 -9.96 2.61
C ARG A 255 -10.58 -9.07 1.38
N TRP A 256 -10.57 -7.75 1.55
CA TRP A 256 -10.64 -6.77 0.46
C TRP A 256 -9.47 -6.87 -0.52
N ILE A 257 -8.23 -6.87 -0.03
CA ILE A 257 -7.03 -6.97 -0.89
C ILE A 257 -7.02 -8.28 -1.69
N ARG A 258 -7.44 -9.41 -1.09
CA ARG A 258 -7.60 -10.68 -1.81
C ARG A 258 -8.71 -10.63 -2.86
N LYS A 259 -9.84 -9.98 -2.57
CA LYS A 259 -10.93 -9.80 -3.55
C LYS A 259 -10.47 -8.97 -4.75
N ASN A 260 -9.77 -7.86 -4.50
CA ASN A 260 -9.24 -6.95 -5.53
C ASN A 260 -8.13 -7.60 -6.38
N SER A 261 -7.60 -8.75 -5.98
CA SER A 261 -6.61 -9.55 -6.71
C SER A 261 -7.13 -10.92 -7.17
N SER A 262 -8.44 -11.19 -7.05
CA SER A 262 -9.03 -12.48 -7.37
C SER A 262 -9.67 -12.52 -8.76
N ASP A 263 -9.47 -13.64 -9.47
CA ASP A 263 -10.23 -13.99 -10.67
C ASP A 263 -11.73 -14.19 -10.41
N SER A 264 -12.22 -14.21 -9.15
CA SER A 264 -13.65 -14.26 -8.85
C SER A 264 -14.41 -13.08 -9.49
N GLU A 265 -13.84 -11.88 -9.46
CA GLU A 265 -14.51 -10.70 -10.03
C GLU A 265 -14.37 -10.65 -11.56
N ASN A 266 -13.29 -11.22 -12.12
CA ASN A 266 -13.17 -11.49 -13.55
C ASN A 266 -14.28 -12.46 -14.03
N VAL A 267 -14.54 -13.53 -13.28
CA VAL A 267 -15.63 -14.49 -13.55
C VAL A 267 -17.00 -13.84 -13.39
N ASN A 268 -17.22 -13.05 -12.34
CA ASN A 268 -18.48 -12.31 -12.14
C ASN A 268 -18.74 -11.31 -13.29
N TRP A 269 -17.71 -10.58 -13.74
CA TRP A 269 -17.81 -9.67 -14.88
C TRP A 269 -18.16 -10.40 -16.18
N VAL A 270 -17.51 -11.55 -16.45
CA VAL A 270 -17.81 -12.39 -17.63
C VAL A 270 -19.25 -12.92 -17.56
N LEU A 271 -19.71 -13.37 -16.39
CA LEU A 271 -21.09 -13.86 -16.20
C LEU A 271 -22.12 -12.73 -16.35
N ALA A 272 -21.83 -11.53 -15.86
CA ALA A 272 -22.71 -10.36 -15.94
C ALA A 272 -22.86 -9.82 -17.37
N ASN A 273 -21.76 -9.77 -18.14
CA ASN A 273 -21.69 -9.05 -19.42
C ASN A 273 -21.73 -9.94 -20.67
N THR A 274 -21.55 -11.26 -20.54
CA THR A 274 -21.62 -12.19 -21.67
C THR A 274 -22.87 -13.08 -21.65
N LYS A 275 -23.25 -13.63 -22.81
CA LYS A 275 -24.16 -14.78 -22.93
C LYS A 275 -23.52 -15.86 -23.79
N ALA A 276 -23.76 -17.12 -23.44
CA ALA A 276 -23.37 -18.27 -24.25
C ALA A 276 -24.19 -18.34 -25.55
N CYS A 277 -23.54 -18.62 -26.70
CA CYS A 277 -24.27 -18.82 -27.95
C CYS A 277 -25.24 -20.01 -27.86
N PRO A 278 -26.53 -19.88 -28.23
CA PRO A 278 -27.50 -20.97 -28.14
C PRO A 278 -27.20 -22.14 -29.10
N LYS A 279 -26.31 -21.97 -30.09
CA LYS A 279 -25.89 -23.05 -31.01
C LYS A 279 -24.57 -23.74 -30.61
N CYS A 280 -23.59 -23.02 -30.08
CA CYS A 280 -22.25 -23.55 -29.85
C CYS A 280 -21.65 -23.23 -28.46
N ARG A 281 -22.45 -22.68 -27.54
CA ARG A 281 -22.11 -22.26 -26.15
C ARG A 281 -20.93 -21.29 -25.97
N HIS A 282 -20.15 -20.96 -27.01
CA HIS A 282 -19.08 -19.95 -26.97
C HIS A 282 -19.61 -18.61 -26.38
N PRO A 283 -18.94 -18.01 -25.37
CA PRO A 283 -19.34 -16.73 -24.79
C PRO A 283 -19.31 -15.58 -25.79
N ILE A 284 -20.28 -14.69 -25.69
CA ILE A 284 -20.41 -13.49 -26.53
C ILE A 284 -20.76 -12.31 -25.63
N GLU A 285 -19.97 -11.25 -25.71
CA GLU A 285 -20.24 -9.95 -25.10
C GLU A 285 -21.28 -9.16 -25.92
N LYS A 286 -22.06 -8.27 -25.28
CA LYS A 286 -23.03 -7.45 -26.01
C LYS A 286 -22.35 -6.33 -26.80
N ASN A 287 -22.64 -6.20 -28.09
CA ASN A 287 -22.37 -4.97 -28.82
C ASN A 287 -23.35 -3.87 -28.38
N GLN A 288 -22.89 -2.61 -28.37
CA GLN A 288 -23.72 -1.49 -27.91
C GLN A 288 -24.95 -1.28 -28.84
N GLY A 289 -26.06 -0.84 -28.24
CA GLY A 289 -27.29 -0.44 -28.94
C GLY A 289 -28.19 -1.57 -29.48
N CYS A 290 -27.66 -2.62 -30.09
CA CYS A 290 -28.48 -3.62 -30.80
C CYS A 290 -28.85 -4.85 -29.94
N ASN A 291 -29.94 -5.54 -30.27
CA ASN A 291 -30.26 -6.88 -29.72
C ASN A 291 -29.99 -8.03 -30.72
N HIS A 292 -29.56 -7.72 -31.95
CA HIS A 292 -29.16 -8.72 -32.95
C HIS A 292 -27.72 -9.17 -32.73
N MET A 293 -27.54 -10.43 -32.36
CA MET A 293 -26.24 -11.02 -32.05
C MET A 293 -25.80 -11.99 -33.15
N VAL A 294 -24.54 -11.93 -33.54
CA VAL A 294 -23.93 -12.85 -34.52
C VAL A 294 -22.75 -13.56 -33.88
N CYS A 295 -22.85 -14.88 -33.70
CA CYS A 295 -21.75 -15.69 -33.17
C CYS A 295 -20.68 -15.93 -34.24
N LYS A 296 -19.43 -16.17 -33.81
CA LYS A 296 -18.34 -16.73 -34.64
C LYS A 296 -18.74 -18.02 -35.38
N CYS A 297 -19.68 -18.82 -34.85
CA CYS A 297 -20.27 -19.98 -35.53
C CYS A 297 -21.33 -19.65 -36.62
N ARG A 298 -21.47 -18.36 -36.98
CA ARG A 298 -22.44 -17.80 -37.95
C ARG A 298 -23.92 -18.05 -37.58
N HIS A 299 -24.23 -18.23 -36.30
CA HIS A 299 -25.60 -18.25 -35.81
C HIS A 299 -26.05 -16.84 -35.38
N HIS A 300 -27.26 -16.47 -35.81
CA HIS A 300 -27.88 -15.17 -35.54
C HIS A 300 -29.02 -15.35 -34.53
N PHE A 301 -28.97 -14.65 -33.40
CA PHE A 301 -29.93 -14.80 -32.30
C PHE A 301 -30.24 -13.46 -31.62
N CYS A 302 -31.31 -13.40 -30.84
CA CYS A 302 -31.67 -12.24 -30.04
C CYS A 302 -30.95 -12.28 -28.68
N TRP A 303 -30.27 -11.20 -28.30
CA TRP A 303 -29.60 -11.07 -27.01
C TRP A 303 -30.55 -11.31 -25.82
N MET A 304 -31.76 -10.78 -25.90
CA MET A 304 -32.72 -10.80 -24.80
C MET A 304 -33.18 -12.24 -24.49
N CYS A 305 -33.85 -12.90 -25.46
CA CYS A 305 -34.51 -14.19 -25.26
C CYS A 305 -33.70 -15.43 -25.73
N LEU A 306 -32.50 -15.24 -26.30
CA LEU A 306 -31.67 -16.28 -26.94
C LEU A 306 -32.32 -17.07 -28.10
N GLY A 307 -33.49 -16.64 -28.58
CA GLY A 307 -34.16 -17.24 -29.74
C GLY A 307 -33.53 -16.85 -31.08
N ASP A 308 -33.74 -17.69 -32.10
CA ASP A 308 -33.30 -17.46 -33.48
C ASP A 308 -33.79 -16.08 -34.00
N TRP A 309 -32.87 -15.30 -34.57
CA TRP A 309 -33.18 -13.96 -35.06
C TRP A 309 -34.20 -13.98 -36.22
N LYS A 310 -34.31 -15.06 -36.99
CA LYS A 310 -35.31 -15.21 -38.07
C LYS A 310 -36.76 -15.17 -37.57
N LYS A 311 -36.98 -15.35 -36.26
CA LYS A 311 -38.30 -15.28 -35.61
C LYS A 311 -38.59 -13.90 -35.01
N HIS A 312 -37.69 -12.93 -35.17
CA HIS A 312 -37.83 -11.56 -34.67
C HIS A 312 -38.17 -10.59 -35.82
N GLY A 313 -39.02 -9.61 -35.54
CA GLY A 313 -39.52 -8.65 -36.51
C GLY A 313 -40.47 -7.63 -35.87
N GLN A 314 -41.26 -6.92 -36.68
CA GLN A 314 -42.18 -5.88 -36.17
C GLN A 314 -43.14 -6.41 -35.10
N GLY A 315 -43.70 -7.61 -35.27
CA GLY A 315 -44.59 -8.24 -34.29
C GLY A 315 -43.95 -8.70 -32.97
N SER A 316 -42.61 -8.61 -32.83
CA SER A 316 -41.90 -9.01 -31.60
C SER A 316 -41.27 -7.85 -30.82
N GLY A 317 -41.57 -6.60 -31.18
CA GLY A 317 -40.93 -5.38 -30.65
C GLY A 317 -39.98 -4.66 -31.63
N GLY A 318 -39.78 -5.21 -32.82
CA GLY A 318 -38.83 -4.67 -33.79
C GLY A 318 -37.37 -4.96 -33.42
N TYR A 319 -36.46 -4.05 -33.78
CA TYR A 319 -35.01 -4.27 -33.69
C TYR A 319 -34.41 -4.02 -32.29
N TYR A 320 -35.10 -3.28 -31.42
CA TYR A 320 -34.55 -2.74 -30.17
C TYR A 320 -35.23 -3.24 -28.87
N THR A 321 -36.46 -3.76 -28.93
CA THR A 321 -37.15 -4.39 -27.77
C THR A 321 -37.51 -5.84 -28.08
N CYS A 322 -37.98 -6.59 -27.08
CA CYS A 322 -38.32 -8.00 -27.26
C CYS A 322 -39.55 -8.37 -26.42
N ASN A 323 -40.74 -8.15 -26.98
CA ASN A 323 -42.02 -8.35 -26.30
C ASN A 323 -42.17 -9.77 -25.72
N SER A 324 -41.57 -10.78 -26.38
CA SER A 324 -41.58 -12.18 -25.90
C SER A 324 -40.68 -12.45 -24.69
N TYR A 325 -39.68 -11.61 -24.44
CA TYR A 325 -38.88 -11.60 -23.20
C TYR A 325 -39.60 -10.79 -22.12
N GLU A 326 -40.18 -9.65 -22.48
CA GLU A 326 -40.90 -8.78 -21.55
C GLU A 326 -42.15 -9.45 -20.97
N ALA A 327 -42.92 -10.18 -21.77
CA ALA A 327 -44.03 -11.01 -21.28
C ALA A 327 -43.57 -12.08 -20.28
N LYS A 328 -42.49 -12.82 -20.59
CA LYS A 328 -41.91 -13.82 -19.67
C LYS A 328 -41.40 -13.18 -18.36
N LYS A 329 -40.79 -12.00 -18.45
CA LYS A 329 -40.37 -11.20 -17.28
C LYS A 329 -41.57 -10.79 -16.43
N ALA A 330 -42.67 -10.34 -17.04
CA ALA A 330 -43.89 -9.96 -16.34
C ALA A 330 -44.61 -11.16 -15.70
N GLU A 331 -44.53 -12.35 -16.31
CA GLU A 331 -45.02 -13.62 -15.76
C GLU A 331 -44.10 -14.21 -14.66
N GLY A 332 -42.99 -13.55 -14.29
CA GLY A 332 -42.00 -14.06 -13.33
C GLY A 332 -41.16 -15.25 -13.83
N LYS A 333 -41.25 -15.59 -15.12
CA LYS A 333 -40.62 -16.76 -15.75
C LYS A 333 -39.28 -16.40 -16.39
N LEU A 334 -38.33 -15.94 -15.58
CA LEU A 334 -36.93 -15.83 -16.03
C LEU A 334 -36.33 -17.24 -16.17
N SER A 335 -35.28 -17.35 -16.99
CA SER A 335 -34.38 -18.50 -16.93
C SER A 335 -33.50 -18.38 -15.69
N GLU A 336 -33.13 -19.51 -15.06
CA GLU A 336 -32.06 -19.53 -14.06
C GLU A 336 -30.77 -18.87 -14.59
N GLU A 337 -30.47 -19.00 -15.90
CA GLU A 337 -29.31 -18.34 -16.54
C GLU A 337 -29.48 -16.80 -16.59
N ASP A 338 -30.71 -16.28 -16.64
CA ASP A 338 -31.00 -14.83 -16.59
C ASP A 338 -31.01 -14.29 -15.16
N GLU A 339 -31.49 -15.07 -14.19
CA GLU A 339 -31.45 -14.73 -12.75
C GLU A 339 -30.02 -14.72 -12.22
N LYS A 340 -29.23 -15.78 -12.52
CA LYS A 340 -27.81 -15.86 -12.18
C LYS A 340 -27.02 -14.71 -12.79
N ARG A 341 -27.30 -14.30 -14.04
CA ARG A 341 -26.70 -13.10 -14.63
C ARG A 341 -27.14 -11.81 -13.95
N GLN A 342 -28.41 -11.66 -13.56
CA GLN A 342 -28.86 -10.45 -12.83
C GLN A 342 -28.25 -10.35 -11.44
N HIS A 343 -28.10 -11.47 -10.73
CA HIS A 343 -27.40 -11.52 -9.45
C HIS A 343 -25.90 -11.20 -9.64
N ALA A 344 -25.21 -11.85 -10.58
CA ALA A 344 -23.83 -11.54 -10.92
C ALA A 344 -23.64 -10.07 -11.30
N LYS A 345 -24.57 -9.48 -12.08
CA LYS A 345 -24.51 -8.04 -12.38
C LYS A 345 -24.67 -7.18 -11.12
N ARG A 346 -25.60 -7.49 -10.20
CA ARG A 346 -25.69 -6.75 -8.92
C ARG A 346 -24.40 -6.86 -8.10
N LEU A 347 -23.75 -8.02 -8.07
CA LEU A 347 -22.45 -8.20 -7.39
C LEU A 347 -21.34 -7.37 -8.05
N VAL A 348 -21.27 -7.33 -9.38
CA VAL A 348 -20.31 -6.51 -10.15
C VAL A 348 -20.59 -5.02 -9.98
N ASP A 349 -21.84 -4.57 -10.10
CA ASP A 349 -22.26 -3.18 -9.92
C ASP A 349 -21.96 -2.72 -8.47
N ARG A 350 -22.20 -3.57 -7.46
CA ARG A 350 -21.81 -3.31 -6.06
C ARG A 350 -20.30 -3.22 -5.92
N TYR A 351 -19.55 -4.21 -6.42
CA TYR A 351 -18.09 -4.23 -6.30
C TYR A 351 -17.46 -2.99 -6.95
N ALA A 352 -17.88 -2.63 -8.17
CA ALA A 352 -17.42 -1.42 -8.84
C ALA A 352 -17.69 -0.15 -8.01
N HIS A 353 -18.91 0.02 -7.49
CA HIS A 353 -19.28 1.18 -6.68
C HIS A 353 -18.31 1.43 -5.51
N TYR A 354 -17.97 0.38 -4.76
CA TYR A 354 -17.07 0.47 -3.59
C TYR A 354 -15.59 0.51 -4.00
N PHE A 355 -15.19 -0.26 -5.02
CA PHE A 355 -13.81 -0.29 -5.52
C PHE A 355 -13.36 1.04 -6.13
N GLU A 356 -14.21 1.69 -6.93
CA GLU A 356 -13.92 3.01 -7.53
C GLU A 356 -13.71 4.07 -6.45
N ARG A 357 -14.44 4.01 -5.33
CA ARG A 357 -14.34 4.95 -4.21
C ARG A 357 -13.15 4.67 -3.30
N TRP A 358 -12.83 3.40 -3.05
CA TRP A 358 -11.58 2.96 -2.41
C TRP A 358 -10.36 3.44 -3.21
N ALA A 359 -10.28 3.11 -4.51
CA ALA A 359 -9.18 3.50 -5.39
C ALA A 359 -9.13 5.02 -5.63
N GLY A 360 -10.28 5.69 -5.67
CA GLY A 360 -10.40 7.14 -5.78
C GLY A 360 -9.80 7.86 -4.58
N ASN A 361 -10.19 7.47 -3.36
CA ASN A 361 -9.61 8.04 -2.13
C ASN A 361 -8.12 7.71 -1.98
N ARG A 362 -7.69 6.48 -2.31
CA ARG A 362 -6.26 6.11 -2.40
C ARG A 362 -5.46 7.02 -3.35
N THR A 363 -6.06 7.41 -4.47
CA THR A 363 -5.45 8.31 -5.46
C THR A 363 -5.44 9.76 -4.99
N ALA A 364 -6.54 10.22 -4.38
CA ALA A 364 -6.64 11.56 -3.80
C ALA A 364 -5.64 11.76 -2.64
N ARG A 365 -5.45 10.75 -1.78
CA ARG A 365 -4.42 10.76 -0.71
C ARG A 365 -3.02 11.01 -1.26
N LYS A 366 -2.67 10.37 -2.38
CA LYS A 366 -1.37 10.53 -3.05
C LYS A 366 -1.20 11.90 -3.71
N ARG A 367 -2.29 12.47 -4.26
CA ARG A 367 -2.29 13.85 -4.80
C ARG A 367 -2.07 14.85 -3.68
N ALA A 368 -2.92 14.85 -2.65
CA ALA A 368 -2.82 15.75 -1.50
C ALA A 368 -1.42 15.78 -0.84
N ALA A 369 -0.72 14.64 -0.79
CA ALA A 369 0.66 14.59 -0.32
C ALA A 369 1.66 15.27 -1.28
N ALA A 370 1.53 15.08 -2.59
CA ALA A 370 2.36 15.74 -3.60
C ALA A 370 2.04 17.24 -3.74
N ASP A 371 0.78 17.61 -3.63
CA ASP A 371 0.30 19.00 -3.72
C ASP A 371 0.78 19.82 -2.50
N LEU A 372 0.76 19.24 -1.29
CA LEU A 372 1.38 19.84 -0.10
C LEU A 372 2.90 20.05 -0.26
N GLU A 373 3.61 19.05 -0.77
CA GLU A 373 5.07 19.15 -0.93
C GLU A 373 5.44 20.18 -2.00
N LYS A 374 4.68 20.22 -3.11
CA LYS A 374 4.79 21.28 -4.12
C LYS A 374 4.51 22.66 -3.53
N LEU A 375 3.42 22.81 -2.78
CA LEU A 375 3.03 24.08 -2.14
C LEU A 375 4.11 24.59 -1.18
N ARG A 376 4.74 23.69 -0.42
CA ARG A 376 5.88 23.98 0.46
C ARG A 376 7.13 24.41 -0.32
N ALA A 377 7.45 23.74 -1.41
CA ALA A 377 8.67 24.00 -2.18
C ALA A 377 8.57 25.24 -3.08
N GLU A 378 7.45 25.42 -3.78
CA GLU A 378 7.29 26.45 -4.83
C GLU A 378 6.60 27.73 -4.35
N HIS A 379 5.79 27.70 -3.28
CA HIS A 379 4.85 28.79 -2.98
C HIS A 379 5.00 29.36 -1.56
N PHE A 380 5.24 28.53 -0.54
CA PHE A 380 5.48 29.01 0.84
C PHE A 380 6.57 30.10 0.95
N PRO A 381 7.73 30.03 0.26
CA PRO A 381 8.75 31.07 0.35
C PRO A 381 8.26 32.44 -0.11
N GLN A 382 7.44 32.49 -1.18
CA GLN A 382 6.88 33.75 -1.68
C GLN A 382 5.74 34.26 -0.80
N LEU A 383 4.87 33.38 -0.28
CA LEU A 383 3.82 33.77 0.67
C LEU A 383 4.41 34.32 1.98
N VAL A 384 5.52 33.75 2.46
CA VAL A 384 6.32 34.29 3.58
C VAL A 384 6.84 35.70 3.28
N TYR A 385 7.38 35.92 2.08
CA TYR A 385 7.95 37.21 1.67
C TYR A 385 6.89 38.32 1.47
N ASP A 386 5.82 38.00 0.74
CA ASP A 386 4.77 38.95 0.32
C ASP A 386 3.90 39.42 1.48
N TYR A 387 3.41 38.47 2.30
CA TYR A 387 2.49 38.76 3.41
C TYR A 387 3.24 39.01 4.73
N ARG A 388 4.58 39.04 4.72
CA ARG A 388 5.48 39.26 5.87
C ARG A 388 5.28 38.27 7.02
N LEU A 389 5.05 37.00 6.69
CA LEU A 389 4.72 35.93 7.64
C LEU A 389 5.93 35.09 8.03
N THR A 390 5.81 34.35 9.12
CA THR A 390 6.70 33.24 9.48
C THR A 390 6.24 31.91 8.83
N TYR A 391 7.15 30.95 8.64
CA TYR A 391 6.77 29.59 8.20
C TYR A 391 5.79 28.91 9.15
N THR A 392 5.90 29.20 10.46
CA THR A 392 4.96 28.75 11.51
C THR A 392 3.54 29.25 11.31
N GLU A 393 3.34 30.44 10.72
CA GLU A 393 2.02 30.99 10.42
C GLU A 393 1.33 30.36 9.21
N LEU A 394 2.09 29.61 8.40
CA LEU A 394 1.59 28.74 7.33
C LEU A 394 1.40 27.28 7.80
N ASP A 395 1.72 26.94 9.06
CA ASP A 395 1.53 25.58 9.58
C ASP A 395 0.04 25.17 9.63
N CYS A 396 -0.88 26.14 9.69
CA CYS A 396 -2.31 25.89 9.49
C CYS A 396 -2.62 25.28 8.11
N VAL A 397 -1.89 25.66 7.06
CA VAL A 397 -2.01 25.08 5.72
C VAL A 397 -1.42 23.68 5.68
N VAL A 398 -0.31 23.44 6.38
CA VAL A 398 0.27 22.10 6.56
C VAL A 398 -0.71 21.16 7.25
N ARG A 399 -1.29 21.59 8.39
CA ARG A 399 -2.29 20.82 9.15
C ARG A 399 -3.51 20.48 8.32
N ALA A 400 -4.03 21.43 7.52
CA ALA A 400 -5.14 21.20 6.61
C ALA A 400 -4.86 20.07 5.60
N TRP A 401 -3.72 20.11 4.91
CA TRP A 401 -3.34 19.07 3.95
C TRP A 401 -3.02 17.72 4.61
N MET A 402 -2.43 17.71 5.81
CA MET A 402 -2.24 16.49 6.58
C MET A 402 -3.58 15.88 7.03
N GLN A 403 -4.53 16.70 7.48
CA GLN A 403 -5.89 16.26 7.78
C GLN A 403 -6.59 15.70 6.55
N ILE A 404 -6.49 16.37 5.39
CA ILE A 404 -7.02 15.86 4.10
C ILE A 404 -6.43 14.48 3.77
N LYS A 405 -5.11 14.33 3.83
CA LYS A 405 -4.42 13.05 3.57
C LYS A 405 -4.94 11.92 4.49
N GLU A 406 -5.08 12.18 5.78
CA GLU A 406 -5.58 11.20 6.76
C GLU A 406 -7.07 10.87 6.54
N CYS A 407 -7.89 11.88 6.27
CA CYS A 407 -9.31 11.66 5.98
C CYS A 407 -9.50 10.81 4.72
N ARG A 408 -8.67 10.99 3.68
CA ARG A 408 -8.67 10.09 2.50
C ARG A 408 -8.25 8.66 2.85
N ARG A 409 -7.31 8.46 3.79
CA ARG A 409 -6.91 7.14 4.28
C ARG A 409 -8.07 6.44 4.99
N VAL A 410 -8.79 7.16 5.86
CA VAL A 410 -9.98 6.63 6.54
C VAL A 410 -11.10 6.33 5.54
N LEU A 411 -11.42 7.25 4.62
CA LEU A 411 -12.47 7.03 3.61
C LEU A 411 -12.19 5.81 2.74
N GLU A 412 -10.96 5.67 2.24
CA GLU A 412 -10.51 4.50 1.49
C GLU A 412 -10.98 3.21 2.19
N TRP A 413 -10.61 3.04 3.46
CA TRP A 413 -10.96 1.84 4.21
C TRP A 413 -12.45 1.76 4.61
N THR A 414 -13.14 2.87 4.85
CA THR A 414 -14.60 2.84 5.09
C THR A 414 -15.37 2.24 3.92
N TYR A 415 -14.92 2.42 2.67
CA TYR A 415 -15.56 1.76 1.52
C TYR A 415 -15.29 0.25 1.46
N ALA A 416 -14.14 -0.23 1.93
CA ALA A 416 -13.92 -1.67 2.11
C ALA A 416 -14.85 -2.25 3.19
N TYR A 417 -15.12 -1.50 4.27
CA TYR A 417 -16.06 -1.88 5.33
C TYR A 417 -17.51 -1.92 4.82
N GLY A 418 -17.98 -0.85 4.17
CA GLY A 418 -19.35 -0.74 3.66
C GLY A 418 -19.71 -1.84 2.65
N TYR A 419 -18.75 -2.31 1.85
CA TYR A 419 -18.95 -3.44 0.94
C TYR A 419 -19.37 -4.72 1.70
N TYR A 420 -18.65 -5.05 2.78
CA TYR A 420 -18.92 -6.26 3.58
C TYR A 420 -20.14 -6.11 4.49
N LEU A 421 -20.42 -4.89 4.99
CA LEU A 421 -21.67 -4.60 5.70
C LEU A 421 -22.91 -4.87 4.83
N GLY A 422 -22.81 -4.61 3.51
CA GLY A 422 -23.84 -4.96 2.53
C GLY A 422 -23.94 -6.46 2.21
N GLU A 423 -22.83 -7.21 2.25
CA GLU A 423 -22.87 -8.69 2.12
C GLU A 423 -23.58 -9.34 3.30
N GLU A 424 -23.30 -8.87 4.51
CA GLU A 424 -23.95 -9.33 5.73
C GLU A 424 -25.46 -9.04 5.79
N GLU A 425 -25.95 -8.06 5.03
CA GLU A 425 -27.38 -7.79 4.85
C GLU A 425 -28.01 -8.79 3.86
N GLU A 426 -27.40 -9.00 2.69
CA GLU A 426 -27.92 -9.88 1.64
C GLU A 426 -27.96 -11.37 2.05
N GLU A 427 -26.98 -11.85 2.83
CA GLU A 427 -26.96 -13.23 3.35
C GLU A 427 -27.87 -13.41 4.59
N GLY A 428 -28.38 -12.32 5.18
CA GLY A 428 -29.04 -12.27 6.49
C GLY A 428 -30.50 -12.74 6.54
N GLY A 429 -30.80 -13.93 6.00
CA GLY A 429 -32.16 -14.46 5.79
C GLY A 429 -33.06 -14.74 7.01
N GLY A 430 -32.83 -14.14 8.19
CA GLY A 430 -33.71 -14.33 9.35
C GLY A 430 -33.44 -13.43 10.56
N GLY A 431 -34.52 -13.01 11.23
CA GLY A 431 -34.55 -12.50 12.62
C GLY A 431 -33.97 -11.10 12.87
N GLY A 432 -32.71 -10.85 12.47
CA GLY A 432 -31.92 -9.70 12.92
C GLY A 432 -31.95 -8.45 12.02
N GLY A 433 -32.73 -8.45 10.94
CA GLY A 433 -32.64 -7.44 9.87
C GLY A 433 -32.76 -5.98 10.33
N GLY A 434 -33.56 -5.70 11.35
CA GLY A 434 -33.71 -4.35 11.90
C GLY A 434 -32.41 -3.75 12.46
N ARG A 435 -31.66 -4.51 13.28
CA ARG A 435 -30.37 -4.05 13.84
C ARG A 435 -29.29 -3.96 12.76
N LYS A 436 -29.25 -4.91 11.81
CA LYS A 436 -28.32 -4.82 10.66
C LYS A 436 -28.57 -3.57 9.83
N LYS A 437 -29.84 -3.27 9.49
CA LYS A 437 -30.18 -2.06 8.75
C LYS A 437 -29.83 -0.79 9.54
N ALA A 438 -30.18 -0.72 10.83
CA ALA A 438 -29.85 0.46 11.65
C ALA A 438 -28.35 0.77 11.67
N LYS A 439 -27.48 -0.25 11.81
CA LYS A 439 -26.02 -0.05 11.71
C LYS A 439 -25.57 0.47 10.35
N LYS A 440 -26.17 0.00 9.26
CA LYS A 440 -25.89 0.46 7.90
C LYS A 440 -26.37 1.88 7.66
N ASP A 441 -27.61 2.20 8.03
CA ASP A 441 -28.18 3.55 7.93
C ASP A 441 -27.32 4.56 8.73
N LEU A 442 -26.83 4.19 9.91
CA LEU A 442 -25.90 4.99 10.73
C LEU A 442 -24.51 5.13 10.09
N PHE A 443 -23.96 4.05 9.54
CA PHE A 443 -22.68 4.07 8.83
C PHE A 443 -22.71 5.00 7.61
N GLU A 444 -23.73 4.85 6.76
CA GLU A 444 -23.89 5.66 5.54
C GLU A 444 -24.10 7.15 5.90
N PHE A 445 -24.82 7.45 7.00
CA PHE A 445 -24.94 8.82 7.54
C PHE A 445 -23.58 9.40 7.97
N LEU A 446 -22.83 8.70 8.83
CA LEU A 446 -21.53 9.17 9.33
C LEU A 446 -20.50 9.31 8.19
N GLN A 447 -20.51 8.39 7.22
CA GLN A 447 -19.64 8.46 6.05
C GLN A 447 -19.98 9.68 5.18
N ALA A 448 -21.26 9.91 4.88
CA ALA A 448 -21.71 11.05 4.06
C ALA A 448 -21.45 12.41 4.73
N GLU A 449 -21.60 12.50 6.06
CA GLU A 449 -21.24 13.69 6.83
C GLU A 449 -19.73 13.99 6.72
N ALA A 450 -18.90 12.96 6.92
CA ALA A 450 -17.44 13.06 6.85
C ALA A 450 -16.97 13.47 5.44
N GLU A 451 -17.47 12.84 4.37
CA GLU A 451 -17.14 13.22 2.99
C GLU A 451 -17.56 14.66 2.66
N THR A 452 -18.77 15.06 3.03
CA THR A 452 -19.30 16.40 2.73
C THR A 452 -18.47 17.52 3.38
N ILE A 453 -17.89 17.26 4.56
CA ILE A 453 -17.01 18.21 5.25
C ILE A 453 -15.59 18.15 4.68
N LEU A 454 -15.07 16.97 4.34
CA LEU A 454 -13.76 16.81 3.70
C LEU A 454 -13.66 17.55 2.36
N GLU A 455 -14.68 17.46 1.49
CA GLU A 455 -14.61 18.17 0.20
C GLU A 455 -14.65 19.70 0.37
N LYS A 456 -15.29 20.22 1.43
CA LYS A 456 -15.23 21.66 1.78
C LYS A 456 -13.83 22.07 2.21
N LEU A 457 -13.18 21.30 3.10
CA LEU A 457 -11.80 21.53 3.52
C LEU A 457 -10.83 21.45 2.32
N HIS A 458 -10.96 20.41 1.49
CA HIS A 458 -10.11 20.17 0.34
C HIS A 458 -10.27 21.28 -0.72
N ASN A 459 -11.50 21.72 -1.02
CA ASN A 459 -11.75 22.85 -1.93
C ASN A 459 -11.14 24.16 -1.40
N CYS A 460 -11.21 24.40 -0.08
CA CYS A 460 -10.57 25.56 0.55
C CYS A 460 -9.04 25.49 0.40
N ALA A 461 -8.42 24.38 0.79
CA ALA A 461 -6.97 24.16 0.75
C ALA A 461 -6.39 24.18 -0.69
N GLU A 462 -7.13 23.69 -1.69
CA GLU A 462 -6.71 23.63 -3.10
C GLU A 462 -6.96 24.97 -3.83
N LYS A 463 -8.18 25.50 -3.76
CA LYS A 463 -8.64 26.55 -4.68
C LYS A 463 -8.69 27.94 -4.06
N GLU A 464 -9.06 28.05 -2.78
CA GLU A 464 -9.19 29.35 -2.13
C GLU A 464 -7.81 29.96 -1.79
N ILE A 465 -6.75 29.15 -1.73
CA ILE A 465 -5.37 29.64 -1.66
C ILE A 465 -4.83 30.16 -3.01
N SER A 466 -5.42 29.72 -4.13
CA SER A 466 -4.88 29.98 -5.47
C SER A 466 -4.79 31.47 -5.86
N PRO A 467 -5.73 32.38 -5.50
CA PRO A 467 -5.60 33.81 -5.80
C PRO A 467 -4.30 34.42 -5.24
N PHE A 468 -4.00 34.13 -3.97
CA PHE A 468 -2.82 34.63 -3.26
C PHE A 468 -1.51 34.10 -3.89
N ILE A 469 -1.48 32.82 -4.27
CA ILE A 469 -0.34 32.20 -4.98
C ILE A 469 -0.15 32.81 -6.37
N ASN A 470 -1.23 32.99 -7.14
CA ASN A 470 -1.15 33.52 -8.50
C ASN A 470 -0.75 35.00 -8.53
N ALA A 471 -1.25 35.80 -7.58
CA ALA A 471 -0.86 37.19 -7.42
C ALA A 471 0.61 37.34 -6.97
N ALA A 472 1.09 36.42 -6.12
CA ALA A 472 2.49 36.32 -5.75
C ALA A 472 3.39 35.97 -6.96
N ALA A 473 2.99 34.99 -7.77
CA ALA A 473 3.71 34.61 -8.99
C ALA A 473 3.77 35.72 -10.05
N ALA A 474 2.77 36.61 -10.10
CA ALA A 474 2.76 37.77 -11.00
C ALA A 474 3.81 38.84 -10.65
N GLY A 475 4.34 38.84 -9.42
CA GLY A 475 5.35 39.80 -8.92
C GLY A 475 6.77 39.59 -9.43
N GLY A 476 7.03 38.65 -10.35
CA GLY A 476 8.37 38.23 -10.80
C GLY A 476 9.24 39.25 -11.56
N GLY A 477 8.97 40.56 -11.43
CA GLY A 477 9.69 41.65 -12.09
C GLY A 477 10.92 42.19 -11.35
N GLY A 478 11.21 41.71 -10.14
CA GLY A 478 12.36 42.15 -9.32
C GLY A 478 12.14 43.43 -8.51
N GLU A 479 11.00 44.09 -8.66
CA GLU A 479 10.51 45.11 -7.73
C GLU A 479 9.72 44.43 -6.58
N GLU A 480 9.71 45.05 -5.40
CA GLU A 480 9.02 44.48 -4.24
C GLU A 480 7.49 44.60 -4.38
N ARG A 481 6.79 43.45 -4.35
CA ARG A 481 5.32 43.39 -4.42
C ARG A 481 4.70 44.04 -3.19
N VAL A 482 4.09 45.21 -3.37
CA VAL A 482 3.26 45.85 -2.34
C VAL A 482 1.90 45.16 -2.29
N VAL A 483 1.74 44.23 -1.35
CA VAL A 483 0.43 43.65 -1.00
C VAL A 483 -0.42 44.72 -0.30
N GLU A 484 -1.70 44.85 -0.66
CA GLU A 484 -2.61 45.80 -0.01
C GLU A 484 -3.13 45.29 1.35
N GLU A 485 -3.66 46.19 2.18
CA GLU A 485 -4.19 45.81 3.51
C GLU A 485 -5.49 45.00 3.41
N SER A 486 -6.30 45.28 2.39
CA SER A 486 -7.43 44.46 1.93
C SER A 486 -6.99 43.01 1.71
N GLU A 487 -5.98 42.80 0.87
CA GLU A 487 -5.50 41.46 0.50
C GLU A 487 -4.84 40.72 1.68
N ARG A 488 -4.14 41.43 2.57
CA ARG A 488 -3.66 40.87 3.84
C ARG A 488 -4.80 40.38 4.72
N LYS A 489 -5.89 41.14 4.83
CA LYS A 489 -7.10 40.77 5.59
C LYS A 489 -7.79 39.55 4.97
N GLU A 490 -7.95 39.51 3.65
CA GLU A 490 -8.50 38.36 2.93
C GLU A 490 -7.65 37.09 3.15
N PHE A 491 -6.32 37.19 3.14
CA PHE A 491 -5.45 36.04 3.40
C PHE A 491 -5.50 35.58 4.88
N PHE A 492 -5.72 36.50 5.83
CA PHE A 492 -5.95 36.17 7.23
C PHE A 492 -7.30 35.46 7.43
N GLU A 493 -8.37 35.96 6.81
CA GLU A 493 -9.70 35.34 6.85
C GLU A 493 -9.70 33.94 6.20
N TYR A 494 -9.00 33.77 5.07
CA TYR A 494 -8.74 32.46 4.47
C TYR A 494 -8.07 31.50 5.47
N ARG A 495 -7.00 31.93 6.17
CA ARG A 495 -6.31 31.08 7.14
C ARG A 495 -7.20 30.69 8.33
N LEU A 496 -8.03 31.61 8.85
CA LEU A 496 -9.00 31.31 9.90
C LEU A 496 -10.06 30.29 9.43
N LYS A 497 -10.64 30.51 8.24
CA LYS A 497 -11.61 29.59 7.62
C LYS A 497 -11.02 28.19 7.43
N LEU A 498 -9.77 28.11 6.97
CA LEU A 498 -9.05 26.86 6.77
C LEU A 498 -8.84 26.10 8.09
N GLN A 499 -8.46 26.79 9.18
CA GLN A 499 -8.33 26.20 10.52
C GLN A 499 -9.67 25.66 11.03
N GLY A 500 -10.75 26.45 10.93
CA GLY A 500 -12.10 26.03 11.32
C GLY A 500 -12.58 24.79 10.55
N LEU A 501 -12.37 24.75 9.23
CA LEU A 501 -12.66 23.58 8.40
C LEU A 501 -11.78 22.37 8.76
N THR A 502 -10.50 22.58 9.09
CA THR A 502 -9.58 21.51 9.50
C THR A 502 -10.07 20.82 10.77
N ASN A 503 -10.37 21.60 11.81
CA ASN A 503 -10.85 21.10 13.10
C ASN A 503 -12.23 20.43 12.96
N THR A 504 -13.14 21.02 12.17
CA THR A 504 -14.47 20.44 11.92
C THR A 504 -14.38 19.11 11.17
N THR A 505 -13.46 19.00 10.20
CA THR A 505 -13.21 17.73 9.48
C THR A 505 -12.65 16.68 10.42
N GLY A 506 -11.62 17.01 11.22
CA GLY A 506 -11.03 16.08 12.19
C GLY A 506 -12.06 15.53 13.18
N ASN A 507 -12.92 16.39 13.73
CA ASN A 507 -13.98 15.99 14.66
C ASN A 507 -15.04 15.08 14.00
N SER A 508 -15.39 15.32 12.74
CA SER A 508 -16.30 14.44 11.98
C SER A 508 -15.68 13.07 11.70
N PHE A 509 -14.39 13.04 11.35
CA PHE A 509 -13.66 11.80 11.12
C PHE A 509 -13.43 10.99 12.40
N GLU A 510 -13.09 11.59 13.54
CA GLU A 510 -12.94 10.82 14.78
C GLU A 510 -14.29 10.28 15.29
N ARG A 511 -15.42 10.93 14.97
CA ARG A 511 -16.77 10.36 15.19
C ARG A 511 -17.03 9.12 14.31
N LEU A 512 -16.72 9.18 13.01
CA LEU A 512 -16.84 8.04 12.10
C LEU A 512 -15.92 6.87 12.52
N VAL A 513 -14.68 7.19 12.90
CA VAL A 513 -13.68 6.21 13.38
C VAL A 513 -14.12 5.58 14.69
N SER A 514 -14.53 6.36 15.69
CA SER A 514 -15.03 5.85 16.98
C SER A 514 -16.30 5.01 16.80
N GLY A 515 -17.20 5.41 15.91
CA GLY A 515 -18.39 4.63 15.56
C GLY A 515 -18.03 3.27 14.98
N LEU A 516 -17.04 3.21 14.09
CA LEU A 516 -16.55 1.95 13.51
C LEU A 516 -15.79 1.07 14.51
N GLU A 517 -14.92 1.65 15.36
CA GLU A 517 -14.17 0.90 16.39
C GLU A 517 -15.08 0.32 17.48
N ASN A 518 -16.15 1.02 17.86
CA ASN A 518 -17.21 0.52 18.74
C ASN A 518 -18.21 -0.41 18.00
N GLY A 519 -17.99 -0.70 16.72
CA GLY A 519 -18.81 -1.63 15.94
C GLY A 519 -20.20 -1.11 15.58
N LEU A 520 -20.43 0.21 15.62
CA LEU A 520 -21.71 0.89 15.37
C LEU A 520 -22.80 0.42 16.34
N GLU A 521 -22.61 0.74 17.63
CA GLU A 521 -23.60 0.53 18.70
C GLU A 521 -23.97 1.91 19.27
N ASP A 522 -25.24 2.09 19.66
CA ASP A 522 -25.82 3.35 20.17
C ASP A 522 -25.48 3.61 21.65
#